data_AF-A0A8C6KQN8-F1
#
_entry.id   AF-A0A8C6KQN8-F1
#
_cell.length_a   1.000
_cell.length_b   1.000
_cell.length_c   1.000
_cell.angle_alpha   90.00
_cell.angle_beta   90.00
_cell.angle_gamma   90.00
#
_symmetry.space_group_name_H-M   'P 1'
#
loop_
_entity.id
_entity.type
_entity.pdbx_description
1 polymer ?
#
loop_
_entity_poly.entity_id
_entity_poly.type
_entity_poly.pdbx_seq_one_letter_code
_entity_poly.pdbx_strand_id
1 'polypeptide(L)'
;LKHSPAMPWFCRMSKRAKLEYDRRRQRTRINIGPAFEEWKMLRKSLRMKTHPQLASFLLKRAVDAFKVSWGVSVYHNIYRLLV
;
A
#
# COMPACT_ATOMS: atom_id res chain seq x y z
N LEU A 1 9.17 15.71 -25.66
CA LEU A 1 9.27 14.35 -25.07
C LEU A 1 10.46 14.32 -24.12
N LYS A 2 10.25 14.54 -22.81
CA LYS A 2 11.34 14.47 -21.82
C LYS A 2 11.45 13.01 -21.36
N HIS A 3 12.41 12.28 -21.92
CA HIS A 3 12.84 11.00 -21.37
C HIS A 3 13.34 11.24 -19.93
N SER A 4 12.60 10.72 -18.94
CA SER A 4 13.12 10.64 -17.57
C SER A 4 14.24 9.61 -17.54
N PRO A 5 15.46 9.96 -17.08
CA PRO A 5 16.55 9.00 -17.05
C PRO A 5 16.25 7.96 -15.97
N ALA A 6 16.33 6.68 -16.34
CA ALA A 6 16.31 5.58 -15.39
C ALA A 6 17.45 5.80 -14.37
N MET A 7 17.07 6.00 -13.10
CA MET A 7 18.03 6.26 -12.02
C MET A 7 18.91 5.02 -11.80
N PRO A 8 20.25 5.11 -11.88
CA PRO A 8 21.12 3.94 -11.76
C PRO A 8 21.09 3.31 -10.35
N TRP A 9 21.33 2.00 -10.32
CA TRP A 9 21.30 1.10 -9.15
C TRP A 9 22.31 1.43 -8.03
N PHE A 10 23.15 2.45 -8.20
CA PHE A 10 24.12 2.94 -7.20
C PHE A 10 24.06 4.46 -6.96
N CYS A 11 22.90 5.10 -7.11
CA CYS A 11 22.75 6.50 -6.70
C CYS A 11 22.96 6.63 -5.18
N ARG A 12 24.17 7.05 -4.80
CA ARG A 12 24.54 7.52 -3.46
C ARG A 12 23.74 8.80 -3.20
N MET A 13 22.47 8.64 -2.81
CA MET A 13 21.60 9.74 -2.41
C MET A 13 22.37 10.58 -1.40
N SER A 14 22.45 11.90 -1.63
CA SER A 14 23.01 12.80 -0.61
C SER A 14 22.25 12.57 0.70
N LYS A 15 22.94 12.66 1.85
CA LYS A 15 22.30 12.43 3.16
C LYS A 15 20.98 13.20 3.30
N ARG A 16 20.93 14.42 2.74
CA ARG A 16 19.73 15.27 2.68
C ARG A 16 18.60 14.67 1.83
N ALA A 17 18.90 14.14 0.66
CA ALA A 17 17.88 13.53 -0.21
C ALA A 17 17.31 12.24 0.40
N LYS A 18 18.15 11.43 1.06
CA LYS A 18 17.69 10.27 1.84
C LYS A 18 16.82 10.68 3.02
N LEU A 19 17.24 11.69 3.79
CA LEU A 19 16.46 12.20 4.93
C LEU A 19 15.11 12.76 4.51
N GLU A 20 15.02 13.53 3.43
CA GLU A 20 13.75 14.06 2.95
C GLU A 20 12.85 12.94 2.41
N TYR A 21 13.43 11.96 1.73
CA TYR A 21 12.71 10.75 1.31
C TYR A 21 12.15 9.98 2.52
N ASP A 22 12.97 9.72 3.53
CA ASP A 22 12.58 9.02 4.75
C ASP A 22 11.53 9.84 5.53
N ARG A 23 11.65 11.17 5.61
CA ARG A 23 10.68 12.07 6.24
C ARG A 23 9.31 12.01 5.55
N ARG A 24 9.30 12.04 4.21
CA ARG A 24 8.06 11.87 3.42
C ARG A 24 7.43 10.50 3.64
N ARG A 25 8.25 9.46 3.79
CA ARG A 25 7.81 8.07 3.96
C ARG A 25 7.38 7.72 5.38
N GLN A 26 7.93 8.39 6.40
CA GLN A 26 7.56 8.17 7.80
C GLN A 26 6.07 8.40 8.04
N ARG A 27 5.47 9.39 7.35
CA ARG A 27 4.04 9.70 7.44
C ARG A 27 3.12 8.54 7.05
N THR A 28 3.60 7.62 6.22
CA THR A 28 2.81 6.50 5.68
C THR A 28 3.34 5.14 6.12
N ARG A 29 4.31 5.11 7.04
CA ARG A 29 4.91 3.87 7.54
C ARG A 29 4.16 3.40 8.78
N ILE A 30 3.54 2.24 8.69
CA ILE A 30 2.87 1.59 9.82
C ILE A 30 3.84 0.54 10.40
N ASN A 31 4.08 0.58 11.70
CA ASN A 31 4.81 -0.46 12.39
C ASN A 31 3.82 -1.58 12.77
N ILE A 32 3.99 -2.77 12.19
CA ILE A 32 3.15 -3.93 12.48
C ILE A 32 3.74 -4.83 13.59
N GLY A 33 4.90 -4.46 14.14
CA GLY A 33 5.48 -5.08 15.33
C GLY A 33 5.61 -6.61 15.21
N PRO A 34 5.16 -7.37 16.23
CA PRO A 34 5.21 -8.83 16.23
C PRO A 34 4.55 -9.50 15.02
N ALA A 35 3.51 -8.88 14.45
CA ALA A 35 2.81 -9.39 13.27
C ALA A 35 3.68 -9.36 12.00
N PHE A 36 4.88 -8.79 12.04
CA PHE A 36 5.81 -8.80 10.90
C PHE A 36 6.25 -10.22 10.50
N GLU A 37 6.31 -11.16 11.45
CA GLU A 37 6.67 -12.54 11.11
C GLU A 37 5.55 -13.23 10.33
N GLU A 38 4.32 -13.13 10.82
CA GLU A 38 3.11 -13.62 10.13
C GLU A 38 2.96 -12.97 8.75
N TRP A 39 3.22 -11.67 8.65
CA TRP A 39 3.23 -10.93 7.38
C TRP A 39 4.24 -11.51 6.39
N LYS A 40 5.46 -11.87 6.84
CA LYS A 40 6.47 -12.51 5.98
C LYS A 40 6.01 -13.90 5.54
N MET A 41 5.47 -14.70 6.45
CA MET A 41 4.96 -16.04 6.15
C MET A 41 3.83 -15.97 5.12
N LEU A 42 2.86 -15.08 5.33
CA LEU A 42 1.74 -14.86 4.43
C LEU A 42 2.19 -14.38 3.04
N ARG A 43 3.18 -13.47 2.99
CA ARG A 43 3.76 -13.02 1.71
C ARG A 43 4.39 -14.18 0.94
N LYS A 44 5.14 -15.05 1.63
CA LYS A 44 5.77 -16.22 1.04
C LYS A 44 4.75 -17.24 0.54
N SER A 45 3.73 -17.55 1.33
CA SER A 45 2.68 -18.52 0.95
C SER A 45 1.89 -18.06 -0.27
N LEU A 46 1.59 -16.76 -0.36
CA LEU A 46 0.91 -16.15 -1.51
C LEU A 46 1.85 -15.83 -2.69
N ARG A 47 3.13 -16.21 -2.61
CA ARG A 47 4.17 -15.98 -3.64
C ARG A 47 4.27 -14.50 -4.09
N MET A 48 4.02 -13.58 -3.18
CA MET A 48 4.05 -12.14 -3.46
C MET A 48 5.47 -11.58 -3.36
N LYS A 49 5.89 -10.82 -4.37
CA LYS A 49 7.28 -10.35 -4.47
C LYS A 49 7.57 -9.22 -3.48
N THR A 50 6.61 -8.33 -3.24
CA THR A 50 6.83 -7.11 -2.45
C THR A 50 5.79 -6.94 -1.34
N HIS A 51 6.16 -6.23 -0.26
CA HIS A 51 5.22 -5.92 0.82
C HIS A 51 4.04 -5.03 0.37
N PRO A 52 4.23 -4.00 -0.50
CA PRO A 52 3.11 -3.26 -1.07
C PRO A 52 2.11 -4.13 -1.82
N GLN A 53 2.58 -5.16 -2.54
CA GLN A 53 1.69 -6.09 -3.24
C GLN A 53 0.76 -6.84 -2.27
N LEU A 54 1.31 -7.34 -1.16
CA LEU A 54 0.52 -8.00 -0.11
C LEU A 54 -0.46 -7.03 0.55
N ALA A 55 -0.02 -5.81 0.86
CA ALA A 55 -0.88 -4.78 1.43
C ALA A 55 -2.09 -4.46 0.52
N SER A 56 -1.85 -4.23 -0.77
CA SER A 56 -2.91 -3.95 -1.73
C SER A 56 -3.88 -5.13 -1.88
N PHE A 57 -3.37 -6.37 -1.87
CA PHE A 57 -4.21 -7.56 -1.92
C PHE A 57 -5.13 -7.68 -0.70
N LEU A 58 -4.56 -7.53 0.50
CA LEU A 58 -5.33 -7.60 1.75
C LEU A 58 -6.37 -6.48 1.83
N LEU A 59 -5.99 -5.26 1.45
CA LEU A 59 -6.90 -4.13 1.41
C LEU A 59 -8.08 -4.39 0.47
N LYS A 60 -7.82 -4.92 -0.73
CA LYS A 60 -8.87 -5.27 -1.68
C LYS A 60 -9.82 -6.32 -1.11
N ARG A 61 -9.29 -7.41 -0.51
CA ARG A 61 -10.14 -8.44 0.10
C ARG A 61 -10.96 -7.91 1.27
N ALA A 62 -10.40 -7.01 2.08
CA ALA A 62 -11.13 -6.38 3.16
C ALA A 62 -12.28 -5.53 2.62
N VAL A 63 -12.01 -4.66 1.63
CA VAL A 63 -13.05 -3.82 0.99
C VAL A 63 -14.15 -4.69 0.36
N ASP A 64 -13.78 -5.76 -0.34
CA ASP A 64 -14.74 -6.67 -0.95
C ASP A 64 -15.57 -7.39 0.11
N ALA A 65 -14.96 -7.83 1.22
CA ALA A 65 -15.68 -8.41 2.36
C ALA A 65 -16.63 -7.40 3.01
N PHE A 66 -16.23 -6.14 3.17
CA PHE A 66 -17.09 -5.07 3.68
C PHE A 66 -18.28 -4.79 2.75
N LYS A 67 -18.07 -4.79 1.43
CA LYS A 67 -19.15 -4.62 0.44
C LYS A 67 -20.17 -5.77 0.47
N VAL A 68 -19.73 -6.98 0.77
CA VAL A 68 -20.62 -8.15 0.93
C VAL A 68 -21.37 -8.07 2.25
N SER A 69 -20.73 -7.60 3.33
CA SER A 69 -21.32 -7.52 4.67
C SER A 69 -22.35 -6.39 4.82
N TRP A 70 -22.15 -5.27 4.13
CA TRP A 70 -23.09 -4.15 4.08
C TRP A 70 -23.63 -4.09 2.66
N GLY A 71 -24.69 -4.86 2.42
CA GLY A 71 -25.27 -5.05 1.10
C GLY A 71 -25.28 -3.77 0.27
N VAL A 72 -24.87 -3.90 -1.00
CA VAL A 72 -24.73 -2.92 -2.09
C VAL A 72 -25.79 -1.78 -2.13
N SER A 73 -26.89 -1.92 -1.40
CA SER A 73 -28.00 -0.98 -1.27
C SER A 73 -27.64 0.36 -0.60
N VAL A 74 -26.77 0.41 0.42
CA VAL A 74 -26.51 1.68 1.14
C VAL A 74 -25.63 2.64 0.32
N TYR A 75 -24.59 2.13 -0.34
CA TYR A 75 -23.68 2.97 -1.12
C TYR A 75 -24.37 3.58 -2.34
N HIS A 76 -25.22 2.84 -3.04
CA HIS A 76 -25.93 3.37 -4.22
C HIS A 76 -26.95 4.46 -3.87
N ASN A 77 -27.46 4.47 -2.63
CA ASN A 77 -28.45 5.44 -2.16
C ASN A 77 -27.79 6.75 -1.69
N ILE A 78 -26.63 6.69 -1.04
CA ILE A 78 -25.89 7.88 -0.61
C ILE A 78 -25.40 8.70 -1.81
N TYR A 79 -24.89 8.05 -2.87
CA TYR A 79 -24.46 8.78 -4.08
C TYR A 79 -25.61 9.38 -4.89
N ARG A 80 -26.86 8.89 -4.72
CA ARG A 80 -28.05 9.42 -5.41
C ARG A 80 -28.74 10.55 -4.64
N LEU A 81 -28.45 10.71 -3.35
CA LEU A 81 -28.98 11.79 -2.50
C LEU A 81 -28.04 12.99 -2.40
N LEU A 82 -26.79 12.87 -2.90
CA LEU A 82 -25.77 13.92 -2.90
C LEU A 82 -25.52 14.52 -4.31
N VAL A 83 -26.31 14.13 -5.31
CA VAL A 83 -26.33 14.72 -6.67
C VAL A 83 -27.72 15.24 -6.96
#